data_AF-A0A5B8RX86-F1
#
_entry.id   AF-A0A5B8RX86-F1
#
_cell.length_a   1.000
_cell.length_b   1.000
_cell.length_c   1.000
_cell.angle_alpha   90.00
_cell.angle_beta   90.00
_cell.angle_gamma   90.00
#
_symmetry.space_group_name_H-M   'P 1'
#
loop_
_entity.id
_entity.type
_entity.pdbx_description
1 polymer ?
#
loop_
_entity_poly.entity_id
_entity_poly.type
_entity_poly.pdbx_seq_one_letter_code
_entity_poly.pdbx_strand_id
1 'polypeptide(L)'
;MAVSVRMDPLLEKELEQAARRLGKTKSQFIIDAVERALGRKDPAQLYHEVMASAAQYRVADPAPDDASAQPQSTGERLRDKLRSQNEAQSRDWLAYQAARKKGVAWVPDNEDGAQ
;
A
#
# COMPACT_ATOMS: atom_id res chain seq x y z
N MET A 1 -30.89 17.64 18.28
CA MET A 1 -30.72 19.12 18.30
C MET A 1 -30.00 19.54 17.04
N ALA A 2 -30.50 20.53 16.31
CA ALA A 2 -29.80 21.09 15.16
C ALA A 2 -28.88 22.24 15.62
N VAL A 3 -27.64 22.26 15.12
CA VAL A 3 -26.65 23.31 15.41
C VAL A 3 -26.40 24.08 14.12
N SER A 4 -26.57 25.40 14.15
CA SER A 4 -26.18 26.28 13.04
C SER A 4 -24.79 26.85 13.32
N VAL A 5 -23.92 26.80 12.31
CA VAL A 5 -22.54 27.29 12.39
C VAL A 5 -22.41 28.46 11.43
N ARG A 6 -21.92 29.60 11.93
CA ARG A 6 -21.51 30.74 11.07
C ARG A 6 -20.01 30.64 10.83
N MET A 7 -19.63 30.63 9.56
CA MET A 7 -18.25 30.50 9.12
C MET A 7 -17.91 31.59 8.10
N ASP A 8 -16.62 31.89 7.96
CA ASP A 8 -16.13 32.77 6.92
C ASP A 8 -16.46 32.19 5.54
N PRO A 9 -16.93 32.99 4.56
CA PRO A 9 -17.24 32.52 3.22
C PRO A 9 -16.10 31.78 2.51
N LEU A 10 -14.83 32.13 2.79
CA LEU A 10 -13.68 31.42 2.24
C LEU A 10 -13.55 30.03 2.85
N LEU A 11 -13.69 29.94 4.18
CA LEU A 11 -13.62 28.67 4.90
C LEU A 11 -14.74 27.72 4.47
N GLU A 12 -15.95 28.25 4.19
CA GLU A 12 -17.05 27.43 3.68
C GLU A 12 -16.71 26.77 2.33
N LYS A 13 -16.06 27.52 1.42
CA LYS A 13 -15.64 26.98 0.13
C LYS A 13 -14.57 25.90 0.28
N GLU A 14 -13.60 26.12 1.16
CA GLU A 14 -12.56 25.12 1.45
C GLU A 14 -13.16 23.84 2.04
N LEU A 15 -14.11 23.98 2.97
CA LEU A 15 -14.84 22.87 3.56
C LEU A 15 -15.63 22.10 2.49
N GLU A 16 -16.30 22.81 1.57
CA GLU A 16 -17.03 22.18 0.48
C GLU A 16 -16.09 21.39 -0.45
N GLN A 17 -14.94 21.95 -0.79
CA GLN A 17 -13.94 21.25 -1.62
C GLN A 17 -13.37 20.02 -0.90
N ALA A 18 -13.06 20.14 0.39
CA ALA A 18 -12.56 19.02 1.19
C ALA A 18 -13.59 17.89 1.31
N ALA A 19 -14.86 18.24 1.57
CA ALA A 19 -15.95 17.29 1.61
C ALA A 19 -16.13 16.58 0.25
N ARG A 20 -16.10 17.33 -0.86
CA ARG A 20 -16.16 16.77 -2.23
C ARG A 20 -15.01 15.80 -2.53
N ARG A 21 -13.77 16.14 -2.14
CA ARG A 21 -12.61 15.25 -2.33
C ARG A 21 -12.76 13.91 -1.62
N LEU A 22 -13.44 13.90 -0.48
CA LEU A 22 -13.71 12.71 0.31
C LEU A 22 -15.04 12.02 -0.04
N GLY A 23 -15.80 12.54 -1.01
CA GLY A 23 -17.13 12.02 -1.36
C GLY A 23 -18.17 12.17 -0.24
N LYS A 24 -17.98 13.12 0.68
CA LYS A 24 -18.84 13.34 1.85
C LYS A 24 -19.66 14.63 1.71
N THR A 25 -20.77 14.72 2.44
CA THR A 25 -21.56 15.95 2.55
C THR A 25 -20.91 16.96 3.50
N LYS A 26 -21.26 18.25 3.39
CA LYS A 26 -20.77 19.31 4.29
C LYS A 26 -21.01 18.97 5.77
N SER A 27 -22.22 18.51 6.10
CA SER A 27 -22.59 18.13 7.47
C SER A 27 -21.78 16.94 7.98
N GLN A 28 -21.60 15.90 7.16
CA GLN A 28 -20.82 14.72 7.55
C GLN A 28 -19.35 15.05 7.79
N PHE A 29 -18.78 15.93 6.96
CA PHE A 29 -17.42 16.41 7.13
C PHE A 29 -17.23 17.17 8.45
N ILE A 30 -18.19 18.05 8.80
CA ILE A 30 -18.16 18.79 10.08
C ILE A 30 -18.25 17.83 11.27
N ILE A 31 -19.14 16.83 11.21
CA ILE A 31 -19.28 15.82 12.26
C ILE A 31 -17.97 15.07 12.44
N ASP A 32 -17.37 14.57 11.35
CA ASP A 32 -16.10 13.85 11.41
C ASP A 32 -14.97 14.71 11.99
N ALA A 33 -14.90 16.00 11.63
CA ALA A 33 -13.91 16.92 12.15
C ALA A 33 -14.09 17.17 13.65
N VAL A 34 -15.33 17.34 14.11
CA VAL A 34 -15.65 17.51 15.54
C VAL A 34 -15.37 16.23 16.32
N GLU A 35 -15.77 15.07 15.81
CA GLU A 35 -15.45 13.78 16.42
C GLU A 35 -13.95 13.58 16.56
N ARG A 36 -13.19 13.96 15.53
CA ARG A 36 -11.71 13.91 15.55
C ARG A 36 -11.13 14.89 16.56
N ALA A 37 -11.64 16.12 16.64
CA ALA A 37 -11.20 17.13 17.61
C ALA A 37 -11.53 16.74 19.06
N LEU A 38 -12.64 16.04 19.27
CA LEU A 38 -13.05 15.48 20.56
C LEU A 38 -12.35 14.13 20.89
N GLY A 39 -11.44 13.66 20.04
CA GLY A 39 -10.68 12.43 20.26
C GLY A 39 -11.49 11.14 20.09
N ARG A 40 -12.71 11.19 19.52
CA ARG A 40 -13.58 10.01 19.30
C ARG A 40 -13.24 9.18 18.05
N LYS A 41 -12.11 9.46 17.41
CA LYS A 41 -11.48 8.67 16.34
C LYS A 41 -9.97 8.72 16.56
N ASP A 42 -9.50 8.02 17.59
CA ASP A 42 -8.08 7.94 17.88
C ASP A 42 -7.36 7.33 16.65
N PRO A 43 -6.43 8.04 16.00
CA PRO A 43 -5.67 7.50 14.87
C PRO A 43 -4.91 6.22 15.24
N ALA A 44 -4.55 6.02 16.51
CA ALA A 44 -3.96 4.77 16.97
C ALA A 44 -4.94 3.60 16.87
N GLN A 45 -6.22 3.80 17.18
CA GLN A 45 -7.24 2.75 17.03
C GLN A 45 -7.48 2.40 15.57
N LEU A 46 -7.55 3.39 14.68
CA LEU A 46 -7.61 3.17 13.23
C LEU A 46 -6.38 2.41 12.72
N TYR A 47 -5.18 2.75 13.21
CA TYR A 47 -3.96 2.01 12.88
C TYR A 47 -4.02 0.56 13.34
N HIS A 48 -4.48 0.30 14.56
CA HIS A 48 -4.66 -1.05 15.09
C HIS A 48 -5.70 -1.85 14.30
N GLU A 49 -6.81 -1.23 13.90
CA GLU A 49 -7.84 -1.88 13.09
C GLU A 49 -7.33 -2.25 11.69
N VAL A 50 -6.61 -1.33 11.04
CA VAL A 50 -5.98 -1.60 9.74
C VAL A 50 -4.92 -2.68 9.86
N MET A 51 -4.07 -2.64 10.87
CA MET A 51 -3.08 -3.70 11.12
C MET A 51 -3.75 -5.05 11.40
N ALA A 52 -4.84 -5.08 12.17
CA ALA A 52 -5.60 -6.29 12.43
C ALA A 52 -6.25 -6.86 11.15
N SER A 53 -6.82 -6.01 10.29
CA SER A 53 -7.36 -6.43 8.98
C SER A 53 -6.27 -6.89 8.02
N ALA A 54 -5.09 -6.26 8.03
CA ALA A 54 -3.96 -6.66 7.20
C ALA A 54 -3.36 -7.98 7.68
N ALA A 55 -3.35 -8.24 8.98
CA ALA A 55 -2.94 -9.52 9.55
C ALA A 55 -3.90 -10.67 9.19
N GLN A 56 -5.18 -10.37 8.92
CA GLN A 56 -6.15 -11.35 8.42
C GLN A 56 -5.92 -11.69 6.95
N TYR A 57 -5.20 -10.86 6.19
CA TYR A 57 -4.66 -11.23 4.89
C TYR A 57 -3.43 -12.14 5.07
N ARG A 58 -3.65 -13.29 5.70
CA ARG A 58 -2.69 -14.39 5.68
C ARG A 58 -2.83 -15.03 4.30
N VAL A 59 -1.85 -14.77 3.42
CA VAL A 59 -1.61 -15.63 2.25
C VAL A 59 -1.58 -17.04 2.81
N ALA A 60 -2.57 -17.85 2.44
CA ALA A 60 -2.76 -19.17 3.03
C ALA A 60 -1.42 -19.92 3.03
N ASP A 61 -0.90 -20.19 4.23
CA ASP A 61 0.20 -21.14 4.37
C ASP A 61 -0.29 -22.45 3.74
N PRO A 62 0.45 -23.02 2.77
CA PRO A 62 0.08 -24.34 2.27
C PRO A 62 0.15 -25.31 3.46
N ALA A 63 -0.98 -25.94 3.78
CA ALA A 63 -1.05 -26.98 4.78
C ALA A 63 0.00 -28.06 4.49
N PRO A 64 0.72 -28.58 5.50
CA PRO A 64 1.68 -29.64 5.28
C PRO A 64 0.89 -30.94 5.27
N ASP A 65 0.51 -31.43 4.09
CA ASP A 65 0.15 -32.85 3.85
C ASP A 65 -0.07 -33.04 2.34
N ASP A 66 0.95 -33.48 1.61
CA ASP A 66 1.08 -34.90 1.23
C ASP A 66 2.22 -35.09 0.22
N ALA A 67 3.21 -35.86 0.64
CA ALA A 67 4.38 -36.21 -0.16
C ALA A 67 4.02 -37.34 -1.14
N SER A 68 3.49 -37.00 -2.31
CA SER A 68 3.53 -37.92 -3.46
C SER A 68 3.38 -37.18 -4.79
N ALA A 69 4.53 -37.01 -5.46
CA ALA A 69 4.72 -36.75 -6.89
C ALA A 69 3.49 -36.25 -7.67
N GLN A 70 3.09 -34.99 -7.47
CA GLN A 70 2.18 -34.31 -8.38
C GLN A 70 3.01 -33.55 -9.44
N PRO A 71 2.65 -33.62 -10.73
CA PRO A 71 3.31 -32.83 -11.75
C PRO A 71 3.15 -31.36 -11.40
N GLN A 72 4.27 -30.62 -11.32
CA GLN A 72 4.31 -29.23 -10.86
C GLN A 72 3.09 -28.47 -11.37
N SER A 73 2.22 -28.12 -10.43
CA SER A 73 0.98 -27.42 -10.70
C SER A 73 1.30 -26.10 -11.40
N THR A 74 0.40 -25.60 -12.24
CA THR A 74 0.60 -24.33 -12.94
C THR A 74 0.96 -23.18 -11.97
N GLY A 75 0.46 -23.24 -10.73
CA GLY A 75 0.80 -22.31 -9.66
C GLY A 75 2.25 -22.42 -9.16
N GLU A 76 2.84 -23.61 -9.09
CA GLU A 76 4.25 -23.79 -8.72
C GLU A 76 5.18 -23.23 -9.79
N ARG A 77 4.90 -23.48 -11.07
CA ARG A 77 5.69 -22.92 -12.18
C ARG A 77 5.64 -21.40 -12.20
N LEU A 78 4.47 -20.82 -11.90
CA LEU A 78 4.33 -19.37 -11.79
C LEU A 78 5.14 -18.83 -10.60
N ARG A 79 5.08 -19.51 -9.45
CA ARG A 79 5.87 -19.13 -8.26
C ARG A 79 7.38 -19.22 -8.52
N ASP A 80 7.85 -20.27 -9.19
CA ASP A 80 9.25 -20.46 -9.55
C ASP A 80 9.73 -19.37 -10.52
N LYS A 81 8.90 -19.02 -11.52
CA LYS A 81 9.19 -17.92 -12.43
C LYS A 81 9.24 -16.55 -11.75
N LEU A 82 8.33 -16.31 -10.80
CA LEU A 82 8.33 -15.05 -10.04
C LEU A 82 9.54 -14.96 -9.11
N ARG A 83 9.97 -16.09 -8.53
CA ARG A 83 11.16 -16.15 -7.67
C ARG A 83 12.43 -15.83 -8.47
N SER A 84 12.62 -16.44 -9.64
CA SER A 84 13.79 -16.16 -10.47
C SER A 84 13.83 -14.70 -10.96
N GLN A 85 12.67 -14.13 -11.29
CA GLN A 85 12.57 -12.71 -11.64
C GLN A 85 12.93 -11.80 -10.46
N ASN A 86 12.46 -12.12 -9.26
CA ASN A 86 12.75 -11.35 -8.06
C ASN A 86 14.24 -11.41 -7.68
N GLU A 87 14.88 -12.57 -7.85
CA GLU A 87 16.32 -12.74 -7.62
C GLU A 87 17.14 -11.92 -8.61
N ALA A 88 16.78 -11.91 -9.90
CA ALA A 88 17.44 -11.08 -10.91
C ALA A 88 17.30 -9.58 -10.58
N GLN A 89 16.08 -9.13 -10.26
CA GLN A 89 15.83 -7.75 -9.88
C GLN A 89 16.59 -7.34 -8.61
N SER A 90 16.69 -8.24 -7.63
CA SER A 90 17.43 -8.00 -6.40
C SER A 90 18.94 -7.89 -6.65
N ARG A 91 19.49 -8.73 -7.54
CA ARG A 91 20.89 -8.66 -7.95
C ARG A 91 21.22 -7.36 -8.68
N ASP A 92 20.35 -6.93 -9.59
CA ASP A 92 20.50 -5.65 -10.30
C ASP A 92 20.44 -4.47 -9.34
N TRP A 93 19.51 -4.51 -8.39
CA TRP A 93 19.41 -3.50 -7.34
C TRP A 93 20.67 -3.43 -6.47
N LEU A 94 21.21 -4.57 -6.07
CA LEU A 94 22.47 -4.63 -5.31
C LEU A 94 23.66 -4.11 -6.15
N ALA A 95 23.70 -4.42 -7.44
CA ALA A 95 24.72 -3.90 -8.35
C ALA A 95 24.63 -2.38 -8.52
N TYR A 96 23.42 -1.83 -8.65
CA TYR A 96 23.15 -0.39 -8.66
C TYR A 96 23.63 0.28 -7.38
N GLN A 97 23.30 -0.29 -6.22
CA GLN A 97 23.76 0.24 -4.93
C GLN A 97 25.29 0.20 -4.80
N ALA A 98 25.93 -0.88 -5.25
CA ALA A 98 27.39 -1.03 -5.23
C ALA A 98 28.08 -0.03 -6.16
N ALA A 99 27.57 0.20 -7.37
CA ALA A 99 28.08 1.19 -8.31
C ALA A 99 27.95 2.61 -7.75
N ARG A 100 26.79 2.93 -7.17
CA ARG A 100 26.55 4.21 -6.49
C ARG A 100 27.52 4.43 -5.32
N LYS A 101 27.81 3.40 -4.52
CA LYS A 101 28.78 3.46 -3.42
C LYS A 101 30.23 3.65 -3.92
N LYS A 102 30.56 3.09 -5.08
CA LYS A 102 31.88 3.24 -5.73
C LYS A 102 32.03 4.55 -6.52
N GLY A 103 30.97 5.34 -6.67
CA GLY A 103 30.97 6.59 -7.43
C GLY A 103 31.03 6.41 -8.95
N VAL A 104 30.66 5.22 -9.45
CA VAL A 104 30.66 4.89 -10.88
C VAL A 104 29.20 4.86 -11.38
N ALA A 105 28.97 5.34 -12.61
CA ALA A 105 27.65 5.24 -13.24
C ALA A 105 27.26 3.77 -13.45
N TRP A 106 26.11 3.37 -12.92
CA TRP A 106 25.57 2.02 -13.12
C TRP A 106 24.94 1.92 -14.51
N VAL A 107 25.42 0.97 -15.32
CA VAL A 107 24.84 0.61 -16.61
C VAL A 107 24.22 -0.79 -16.44
N PRO A 108 22.91 -0.97 -16.68
CA PRO A 108 22.28 -2.28 -16.65
C PRO A 108 22.81 -3.16 -17.79
N ASP A 109 23.08 -4.44 -17.50
CA ASP A 109 23.69 -5.42 -18.42
C ASP A 109 22.70 -5.92 -19.52
N ASN A 110 21.72 -5.08 -19.90
CA ASN A 110 20.68 -5.41 -20.87
C ASN A 110 21.01 -4.93 -22.29
N GLU A 111 22.28 -4.65 -22.59
CA GLU A 111 22.76 -4.30 -23.92
C GLU A 111 23.72 -5.37 -24.44
N ASP A 112 23.24 -6.60 -24.59
CA ASP A 112 23.85 -7.60 -25.49
C ASP A 112 22.81 -8.66 -25.87
N GLY A 113 22.29 -8.59 -27.10
CA GLY A 113 21.61 -9.74 -27.72
C GLY A 113 20.25 -9.48 -28.39
N ALA A 114 20.18 -8.58 -29.36
CA ALA A 114 19.23 -8.69 -30.48
C ALA A 114 19.84 -8.08 -31.75
N GLN A 115 20.79 -8.82 -32.35
CA GLN A 115 21.03 -8.80 -33.79
C GLN A 115 20.63 -10.17 -34.34
#